data_AF-A0A2N2IIW3-F1
#
_entry.id   AF-A0A2N2IIW3-F1
#
_cell.length_a   1.000
_cell.length_b   1.000
_cell.length_c   1.000
_cell.angle_alpha   90.00
_cell.angle_beta   90.00
_cell.angle_gamma   90.00
#
_symmetry.space_group_name_H-M   'P 1'
#
loop_
_entity.id
_entity.type
_entity.pdbx_description
1 polymer ?
#
loop_
_entity_poly.entity_id
_entity_poly.type
_entity_poly.pdbx_seq_one_letter_code
_entity_poly.pdbx_strand_id
1 'polypeptide(L)'
;MDNDQARTVMAAYLRETFGQVLDLREVAVVRKASGRTWRGEVVCATGLGDIPIGHLAVHEDGRLIETCTVDDLVEGIRAARSPASEPPASKAMDLFTDLDLTGPVSGPNVSIGFDEDVDGALSALDDGLDLRERIKQLKSAGRREDLLVVRDLLPQLLTEGETRRFTLVEMGEIELRLGNSDLALQYLEAAAREFADRSEVRALELVASIALRVLGEEAFATSPVKQLLDLSRRRLRPIEHLGQAPVFAGLGQDEIEQIERLSSESTIEQGQVLLQEGAEAVRAYVVRSGILSIRLQAPDGGSRVVRCCFPGDLVGETSVLGDAGATCTATVRAECLTSVWGFRGTDLRDLGSRMPMVLTRLEGSRALRRLDSFFSMHETTQTLDARMRDRILACVTGLRRSQANELLNTPGEIPPVVYLVAEGTVEYASADAPTTTFGSDKWIGLRDALHGLATEGTFVSAQECLLVVFDPERLRAFATEAPPDVVSVFQRLD
;
A
#
# COMPACT_ATOMS: atom_id res chain seq x y z
N MET A 1 -1.71 -7.78 47.60
CA MET A 1 -2.72 -6.80 47.17
C MET A 1 -4.07 -7.50 46.96
N ASP A 2 -5.19 -6.82 47.22
CA ASP A 2 -6.55 -7.29 46.90
C ASP A 2 -7.18 -6.46 45.76
N ASN A 3 -8.39 -6.81 45.31
CA ASN A 3 -9.03 -6.15 44.17
C ASN A 3 -9.30 -4.65 44.41
N ASP A 4 -9.68 -4.26 45.63
CA ASP A 4 -9.98 -2.86 45.96
C ASP A 4 -8.72 -2.01 46.01
N GLN A 5 -7.63 -2.55 46.54
CA GLN A 5 -6.31 -1.90 46.50
C GLN A 5 -5.82 -1.74 45.06
N ALA A 6 -5.93 -2.78 44.23
CA ALA A 6 -5.54 -2.73 42.82
C ALA A 6 -6.34 -1.67 42.04
N ARG A 7 -7.66 -1.64 42.27
CA ARG A 7 -8.56 -0.66 41.65
C ARG A 7 -8.21 0.77 42.06
N THR A 8 -7.84 0.96 43.32
CA THR A 8 -7.42 2.27 43.85
C THR A 8 -6.14 2.77 43.17
N VAL A 9 -5.14 1.91 42.98
CA VAL A 9 -3.88 2.27 42.29
C VAL A 9 -4.14 2.65 40.83
N MET A 10 -4.92 1.83 40.11
CA MET A 10 -5.25 2.11 38.70
C MET A 10 -6.08 3.39 38.55
N ALA A 11 -7.07 3.61 39.42
CA ALA A 11 -7.90 4.82 39.39
C ALA A 11 -7.11 6.08 39.76
N ALA A 12 -6.11 5.99 40.65
CA ALA A 12 -5.23 7.10 40.97
C ALA A 12 -4.40 7.53 39.75
N TYR A 13 -3.80 6.57 39.04
CA TYR A 13 -3.06 6.84 37.80
C TYR A 13 -3.94 7.50 36.72
N LEU A 14 -5.16 6.98 36.51
CA LEU A 14 -6.08 7.56 35.53
C LEU A 14 -6.49 8.99 35.89
N ARG A 15 -6.75 9.27 37.16
CA ARG A 15 -7.09 10.63 37.61
C ARG A 15 -5.94 11.60 37.46
N GLU A 16 -4.72 11.18 37.77
CA GLU A 16 -3.53 12.02 37.65
C GLU A 16 -3.23 12.35 36.18
N THR A 17 -3.38 11.37 35.29
CA THR A 17 -2.96 11.50 33.88
C THR A 17 -4.06 12.05 32.97
N PHE A 18 -5.33 11.68 33.21
CA PHE A 18 -6.46 11.96 32.31
C PHE A 18 -7.64 12.67 33.00
N GLY A 19 -7.54 12.98 34.29
CA GLY A 19 -8.62 13.61 35.04
C GLY A 19 -9.85 12.70 35.17
N GLN A 20 -11.02 13.18 34.73
CA GLN A 20 -12.30 12.44 34.78
C GLN A 20 -12.72 11.87 33.42
N VAL A 21 -11.86 11.95 32.41
CA VAL A 21 -12.20 11.55 31.03
C VAL A 21 -12.27 10.02 30.90
N LEU A 22 -11.43 9.31 31.65
CA LEU A 22 -11.34 7.86 31.62
C LEU A 22 -11.86 7.26 32.93
N ASP A 23 -12.55 6.13 32.79
CA ASP A 23 -13.07 5.36 33.91
C ASP A 23 -12.57 3.91 33.84
N LEU A 24 -12.45 3.31 35.02
CA LEU A 24 -11.97 1.94 35.18
C LEU A 24 -13.17 1.01 35.42
N ARG A 25 -13.40 0.11 34.47
CA ARG A 25 -14.49 -0.88 34.52
C ARG A 25 -14.04 -2.15 35.21
N GLU A 26 -14.40 -3.32 34.68
CA GLU A 26 -14.16 -4.59 35.37
C GLU A 26 -12.67 -4.79 35.65
N VAL A 27 -12.36 -5.19 36.88
CA VAL A 27 -11.00 -5.51 37.31
C VAL A 27 -10.93 -7.00 37.60
N ALA A 28 -10.23 -7.73 36.74
CA ALA A 28 -10.04 -9.16 36.85
C ALA A 28 -8.63 -9.48 37.33
N VAL A 29 -8.51 -10.53 38.15
CA VAL A 29 -7.22 -11.03 38.62
C VAL A 29 -6.76 -12.18 37.75
N VAL A 30 -5.57 -12.05 37.17
CA VAL A 30 -4.92 -13.07 36.36
C VAL A 30 -3.74 -13.63 37.15
N ARG A 31 -3.68 -14.95 37.27
CA ARG A 31 -2.59 -15.66 37.93
C ARG A 31 -1.59 -16.16 36.89
N LYS A 32 -0.37 -15.62 36.90
CA LYS A 32 0.73 -16.04 36.03
C LYS A 32 1.83 -16.71 36.86
N ALA A 33 2.76 -17.41 36.20
CA ALA A 33 3.90 -18.05 36.87
C ALA A 33 4.80 -17.05 37.64
N SER A 34 4.77 -15.78 37.24
CA SER A 34 5.55 -14.67 37.83
C SER A 34 4.86 -13.96 39.01
N GLY A 35 3.62 -14.30 39.36
CA GLY A 35 2.84 -13.62 40.41
C GLY A 35 1.39 -13.33 40.02
N ARG A 36 0.66 -12.63 40.90
CA ARG A 36 -0.70 -12.17 40.61
C ARG A 36 -0.68 -10.79 39.95
N THR A 37 -1.50 -10.61 38.93
CA THR A 37 -1.67 -9.32 38.26
C THR A 37 -3.16 -9.00 38.16
N TRP A 38 -3.53 -7.77 38.50
CA TRP A 38 -4.89 -7.27 38.33
C TRP A 38 -4.93 -6.44 37.07
N ARG A 39 -5.79 -6.83 36.14
CA ARG A 39 -6.01 -6.11 34.89
C ARG A 39 -7.39 -5.49 34.92
N GLY A 40 -7.45 -4.17 34.71
CA GLY A 40 -8.68 -3.42 34.64
C GLY A 40 -8.89 -2.86 33.24
N GLU A 41 -10.12 -2.96 32.74
CA GLU A 41 -10.50 -2.34 31.47
C GLU A 41 -10.68 -0.83 31.66
N VAL A 42 -10.09 -0.04 30.76
CA VAL A 42 -10.19 1.42 30.75
C VAL A 42 -11.10 1.83 29.62
N VAL A 43 -12.10 2.63 29.95
CA VAL A 43 -13.09 3.13 29.00
C VAL A 43 -13.23 4.64 29.09
N CYS A 44 -13.59 5.28 27.98
CA CYS A 44 -14.07 6.64 27.96
C CYS A 44 -15.60 6.61 28.01
N ALA A 45 -16.19 7.02 29.13
CA ALA A 45 -17.65 7.03 29.27
C ALA A 45 -18.25 8.20 28.48
N THR A 46 -19.08 7.91 27.48
CA THR A 46 -19.74 8.93 26.65
C THR A 46 -21.26 8.81 26.73
N GLY A 47 -21.99 9.85 26.30
CA GLY A 47 -23.46 9.81 26.23
C GLY A 47 -24.02 8.79 25.22
N LEU A 48 -23.17 8.16 24.40
CA LEU A 48 -23.51 7.12 23.42
C LEU A 48 -23.09 5.71 23.89
N GLY A 49 -22.48 5.59 25.07
CA GLY A 49 -21.95 4.32 25.61
C GLY A 49 -20.48 4.43 26.05
N ASP A 50 -19.99 3.36 26.65
CA ASP A 50 -18.58 3.25 27.04
C ASP A 50 -17.74 2.89 25.81
N ILE A 51 -16.74 3.73 25.50
CA ILE A 51 -15.77 3.47 24.44
C ILE A 51 -14.56 2.75 25.06
N PRO A 52 -14.21 1.52 24.64
CA PRO A 52 -13.03 0.85 25.16
C PRO A 52 -11.77 1.54 24.66
N ILE A 53 -10.88 1.89 25.60
CA ILE A 53 -9.64 2.58 25.31
C ILE A 53 -8.44 1.64 25.43
N GLY A 54 -8.52 0.67 26.35
CA GLY A 54 -7.46 -0.30 26.54
C GLY A 54 -7.50 -0.90 27.93
N HIS A 55 -6.34 -1.33 28.43
CA HIS A 55 -6.23 -1.99 29.71
C HIS A 55 -5.13 -1.37 30.57
N LEU A 56 -5.35 -1.38 31.89
CA LEU A 56 -4.31 -1.14 32.88
C LEU A 56 -4.03 -2.43 33.62
N ALA A 57 -2.76 -2.68 33.93
CA ALA A 57 -2.38 -3.84 34.72
C ALA A 57 -1.44 -3.45 35.87
N VAL A 58 -1.75 -3.93 37.08
CA VAL A 58 -0.94 -3.72 38.28
C VAL A 58 -0.52 -5.07 38.86
N HIS A 59 0.77 -5.19 39.16
CA HIS A 59 1.35 -6.37 39.80
C HIS A 59 1.01 -6.44 41.29
N GLU A 60 1.15 -7.60 41.94
CA GLU A 60 0.81 -7.75 43.37
C GLU A 60 1.65 -6.94 44.35
N ASP A 61 2.79 -6.41 43.88
CA ASP A 61 3.65 -5.45 44.59
C ASP A 61 3.20 -3.97 44.41
N GLY A 62 2.15 -3.72 43.63
CA GLY A 62 1.59 -2.39 43.37
C GLY A 62 2.18 -1.65 42.17
N ARG A 63 3.10 -2.26 41.41
CA ARG A 63 3.69 -1.62 40.23
C ARG A 63 2.75 -1.71 39.02
N LEU A 64 2.54 -0.59 38.31
CA LEU A 64 1.91 -0.58 36.99
C LEU A 64 2.83 -1.28 35.98
N ILE A 65 2.31 -2.29 35.29
CA ILE A 65 3.02 -3.08 34.27
C ILE A 65 2.53 -2.71 32.87
N GLU A 66 1.29 -2.25 32.76
CA GLU A 66 0.65 -1.81 31.53
C GLU A 66 -0.05 -0.48 31.81
N THR A 67 0.22 0.53 30.98
CA THR A 67 -0.27 1.90 31.12
C THR A 67 -1.04 2.32 29.88
N CYS A 68 -2.16 2.99 30.08
CA CYS A 68 -2.88 3.69 29.04
C CYS A 68 -2.28 5.10 28.85
N THR A 69 -2.08 5.50 27.60
CA THR A 69 -1.51 6.78 27.16
C THR A 69 -2.56 7.66 26.47
N VAL A 70 -2.19 8.92 26.19
CA VAL A 70 -3.07 9.85 25.47
C VAL A 70 -3.32 9.39 24.03
N ASP A 71 -2.33 8.76 23.41
CA ASP A 71 -2.47 8.22 22.06
C ASP A 71 -3.46 7.05 22.03
N ASP A 72 -3.43 6.16 23.05
CA ASP A 72 -4.42 5.08 23.19
C ASP A 72 -5.84 5.64 23.34
N LEU A 73 -6.02 6.73 24.09
CA LEU A 73 -7.31 7.42 24.19
C LEU A 73 -7.79 7.95 22.84
N VAL A 74 -6.89 8.59 22.09
CA VAL A 74 -7.21 9.12 20.76
C VAL A 74 -7.53 8.00 19.78
N GLU A 75 -6.77 6.90 19.82
CA GLU A 75 -7.01 5.73 18.97
C GLU A 75 -8.29 4.98 19.36
N GLY A 76 -8.56 4.75 20.64
CA GLY A 76 -9.79 4.13 21.10
C GLY A 76 -11.05 4.93 20.74
N ILE A 77 -11.00 6.27 20.84
CA ILE A 77 -12.09 7.13 20.36
C ILE A 77 -12.20 7.08 18.82
N ARG A 78 -11.10 6.98 18.09
CA ARG A 78 -11.13 6.79 16.62
C ARG A 78 -11.72 5.43 16.24
N ALA A 79 -11.32 4.37 16.94
CA ALA A 79 -11.76 3.00 16.72
C ALA A 79 -13.24 2.82 17.03
N ALA A 80 -13.76 3.35 18.14
CA ALA A 80 -15.20 3.29 18.42
C ALA A 80 -16.06 4.15 17.48
N ARG A 81 -15.46 5.08 16.73
CA ARG A 81 -16.12 5.82 15.65
C ARG A 81 -16.04 5.09 14.29
N SER A 82 -15.34 3.94 14.23
CA SER A 82 -15.22 3.06 13.06
C SER A 82 -15.63 1.63 13.43
N PRO A 83 -16.86 1.18 13.14
CA PRO A 83 -17.21 -0.21 13.39
C PRO A 83 -16.57 -1.07 12.28
N ALA A 84 -15.48 -1.79 12.58
CA ALA A 84 -15.24 -3.20 12.22
C ALA A 84 -13.78 -3.63 12.40
N SER A 85 -13.63 -4.71 13.19
CA SER A 85 -12.56 -5.72 13.27
C SER A 85 -11.11 -5.27 13.44
N GLU A 86 -10.59 -5.43 14.66
CA GLU A 86 -9.16 -5.71 14.88
C GLU A 86 -8.75 -6.96 14.09
N PRO A 87 -7.71 -6.90 13.24
CA PRO A 87 -7.08 -8.10 12.73
C PRO A 87 -6.29 -8.78 13.87
N PRO A 88 -6.26 -10.12 13.93
CA PRO A 88 -5.40 -10.81 14.88
C PRO A 88 -3.93 -10.44 14.60
N ALA A 89 -3.12 -10.40 15.66
CA ALA A 89 -1.69 -10.14 15.62
C ALA A 89 -1.03 -10.73 14.36
N SER A 90 -0.44 -9.84 13.56
CA SER A 90 0.19 -10.14 12.29
C SER A 90 1.16 -11.32 12.43
N LYS A 91 0.76 -12.50 11.95
CA LYS A 91 1.72 -13.29 11.19
C LYS A 91 2.03 -12.42 9.98
N ALA A 92 3.26 -11.90 9.92
CA ALA A 92 3.76 -11.25 8.72
C ALA A 92 3.36 -12.15 7.53
N MET A 93 2.47 -11.62 6.68
CA MET A 93 2.15 -12.26 5.43
C MET A 93 3.42 -12.08 4.61
N ASP A 94 4.24 -13.12 4.61
CA ASP A 94 5.54 -13.14 3.97
C ASP A 94 5.25 -13.20 2.46
N LEU A 95 5.09 -12.01 1.86
CA LEU A 95 4.58 -11.76 0.49
C LEU A 95 5.46 -12.39 -0.61
N PHE A 96 6.58 -13.01 -0.21
CA PHE A 96 7.59 -13.64 -1.07
C PHE A 96 7.64 -15.17 -0.93
N THR A 97 6.87 -15.77 -0.01
CA THR A 97 6.94 -17.22 0.25
C THR A 97 6.37 -18.10 -0.86
N ASP A 98 5.59 -17.56 -1.81
CA ASP A 98 4.99 -18.34 -2.91
C ASP A 98 5.97 -18.67 -4.05
N LEU A 99 7.25 -18.90 -3.71
CA LEU A 99 8.30 -19.27 -4.66
C LEU A 99 8.95 -20.63 -4.42
N ASP A 100 8.59 -21.34 -3.36
CA ASP A 100 9.10 -22.70 -3.10
C ASP A 100 8.01 -23.75 -3.36
N LEU A 101 7.99 -24.30 -4.58
CA LEU A 101 7.12 -25.42 -4.96
C LEU A 101 7.86 -26.76 -4.86
N THR A 102 7.83 -27.37 -3.68
CA THR A 102 7.99 -28.83 -3.56
C THR A 102 6.91 -29.42 -2.65
N GLY A 103 5.80 -29.89 -3.23
CA GLY A 103 4.84 -30.74 -2.51
C GLY A 103 3.51 -30.95 -3.25
N PRO A 104 2.92 -32.17 -3.26
CA PRO A 104 1.70 -32.47 -3.99
C PRO A 104 0.43 -32.10 -3.19
N VAL A 105 -0.57 -31.56 -3.91
CA VAL A 105 -1.86 -31.12 -3.37
C VAL A 105 -2.89 -32.25 -3.42
N SER A 106 -3.67 -32.42 -2.36
CA SER A 106 -4.93 -33.19 -2.36
C SER A 106 -6.03 -32.36 -1.68
N GLY A 107 -7.12 -32.07 -2.41
CA GLY A 107 -8.38 -31.55 -1.84
C GLY A 107 -9.13 -32.64 -1.05
N PRO A 108 -10.26 -32.34 -0.35
CA PRO A 108 -11.48 -31.87 -1.02
C PRO A 108 -12.52 -31.05 -0.20
N ASN A 109 -13.54 -30.58 -0.95
CA ASN A 109 -14.97 -30.39 -0.67
C ASN A 109 -15.52 -29.42 0.40
N VAL A 110 -16.32 -28.50 -0.16
CA VAL A 110 -17.21 -27.51 0.46
C VAL A 110 -18.55 -28.15 0.87
N SER A 111 -19.07 -27.74 2.04
CA SER A 111 -20.50 -27.77 2.36
C SER A 111 -20.90 -26.39 2.89
N ILE A 112 -21.86 -25.76 2.20
CA ILE A 112 -22.37 -24.42 2.48
C ILE A 112 -23.47 -24.51 3.54
N GLY A 113 -23.29 -23.82 4.65
CA GLY A 113 -24.34 -23.43 5.58
C GLY A 113 -24.54 -21.92 5.49
N PHE A 114 -25.76 -21.48 5.19
CA PHE A 114 -26.18 -20.09 5.31
C PHE A 114 -26.71 -19.89 6.73
N ASP A 115 -26.23 -18.89 7.47
CA ASP A 115 -26.98 -18.27 8.57
C ASP A 115 -26.55 -16.79 8.81
N GLU A 116 -27.58 -15.93 8.80
CA GLU A 116 -27.88 -14.77 9.67
C GLU A 116 -27.07 -13.44 9.70
N ASP A 117 -26.07 -13.17 8.85
CA ASP A 117 -25.37 -11.84 8.86
C ASP A 117 -25.77 -10.85 7.73
N VAL A 118 -26.86 -11.10 7.01
CA VAL A 118 -27.22 -10.31 5.81
C VAL A 118 -27.95 -8.99 6.12
N ASP A 119 -28.54 -8.84 7.32
CA ASP A 119 -29.40 -7.67 7.64
C ASP A 119 -28.63 -6.40 8.02
N GLY A 120 -27.44 -6.51 8.62
CA GLY A 120 -26.64 -5.33 9.02
C GLY A 120 -25.95 -4.61 7.85
N ALA A 121 -25.53 -5.36 6.83
CA ALA A 121 -24.93 -4.80 5.63
C ALA A 121 -25.96 -4.06 4.75
N LEU A 122 -27.24 -4.47 4.81
CA LEU A 122 -28.32 -3.82 4.08
C LEU A 122 -28.72 -2.47 4.69
N SER A 123 -28.66 -2.29 6.02
CA SER A 123 -29.05 -1.01 6.66
C SER A 123 -28.02 0.11 6.48
N ALA A 124 -26.72 -0.20 6.49
CA ALA A 124 -25.66 0.79 6.26
C ALA A 124 -25.62 1.29 4.80
N LEU A 125 -26.02 0.43 3.85
CA LEU A 125 -26.25 0.82 2.46
C LEU A 125 -27.48 1.76 2.33
N ASP A 126 -28.51 1.56 3.16
CA ASP A 126 -29.75 2.36 3.18
C ASP A 126 -29.50 3.80 3.70
N ASP A 127 -28.79 3.94 4.82
CA ASP A 127 -28.43 5.26 5.40
C ASP A 127 -27.54 6.11 4.46
N GLY A 128 -26.60 5.46 3.74
CA GLY A 128 -25.74 6.11 2.76
C GLY A 128 -26.49 6.56 1.49
N LEU A 129 -27.49 5.79 1.05
CA LEU A 129 -28.38 6.16 -0.05
C LEU A 129 -29.25 7.36 0.33
N ASP A 130 -29.85 7.35 1.52
CA ASP A 130 -30.67 8.46 2.04
C ASP A 130 -29.86 9.75 2.19
N LEU A 131 -28.62 9.66 2.69
CA LEU A 131 -27.72 10.81 2.81
C LEU A 131 -27.35 11.41 1.44
N ARG A 132 -27.05 10.55 0.44
CA ARG A 132 -26.76 10.99 -0.93
C ARG A 132 -27.97 11.66 -1.59
N GLU A 133 -29.18 11.12 -1.39
CA GLU A 133 -30.40 11.75 -1.89
C GLU A 133 -30.66 13.11 -1.23
N ARG A 134 -30.49 13.21 0.09
CA ARG A 134 -30.59 14.46 0.85
C ARG A 134 -29.63 15.51 0.33
N ILE A 135 -28.36 15.14 0.12
CA ILE A 135 -27.33 16.04 -0.43
C ILE A 135 -27.73 16.51 -1.84
N LYS A 136 -28.20 15.60 -2.70
CA LYS A 136 -28.64 15.93 -4.06
C LYS A 136 -29.80 16.93 -4.07
N GLN A 137 -30.79 16.75 -3.19
CA GLN A 137 -31.91 17.69 -3.06
C GLN A 137 -31.44 19.08 -2.65
N LEU A 138 -30.61 19.18 -1.60
CA LEU A 138 -30.06 20.46 -1.11
C LEU A 138 -29.18 21.16 -2.16
N LYS A 139 -28.36 20.41 -2.88
CA LYS A 139 -27.53 20.93 -4.00
C LYS A 139 -28.37 21.56 -5.10
N SER A 140 -29.53 20.97 -5.41
CA SER A 140 -30.44 21.42 -6.48
C SER A 140 -31.16 22.73 -6.14
N ALA A 141 -31.47 22.96 -4.86
CA ALA A 141 -32.08 24.21 -4.38
C ALA A 141 -31.12 25.40 -4.50
N GLY A 142 -29.82 25.15 -4.31
CA GLY A 142 -28.74 26.08 -4.65
C GLY A 142 -28.64 27.35 -3.80
N ARG A 143 -29.39 27.45 -2.70
CA ARG A 143 -29.27 28.56 -1.74
C ARG A 143 -28.00 28.39 -0.92
N ARG A 144 -27.38 29.50 -0.52
CA ARG A 144 -26.15 29.48 0.29
C ARG A 144 -26.31 28.70 1.60
N GLU A 145 -27.47 28.80 2.25
CA GLU A 145 -27.78 28.04 3.47
C GLU A 145 -27.80 26.53 3.22
N ASP A 146 -28.40 26.08 2.12
CA ASP A 146 -28.43 24.66 1.74
C ASP A 146 -27.01 24.14 1.46
N LEU A 147 -26.14 24.96 0.87
CA LEU A 147 -24.74 24.60 0.61
C LEU A 147 -23.92 24.47 1.89
N LEU A 148 -24.21 25.26 2.93
CA LEU A 148 -23.59 25.10 4.25
C LEU A 148 -24.01 23.77 4.89
N VAL A 149 -25.29 23.40 4.78
CA VAL A 149 -25.75 22.08 5.25
C VAL A 149 -25.06 20.95 4.49
N VAL A 150 -24.94 21.06 3.15
CA VAL A 150 -24.23 20.05 2.35
C VAL A 150 -22.76 19.95 2.74
N ARG A 151 -22.09 21.08 3.01
CA ARG A 151 -20.69 21.13 3.48
C ARG A 151 -20.50 20.32 4.77
N ASP A 152 -21.45 20.36 5.69
CA ASP A 152 -21.39 19.63 6.96
C ASP A 152 -21.72 18.13 6.81
N LEU A 153 -22.47 17.76 5.77
CA LEU A 153 -22.88 16.37 5.50
C LEU A 153 -21.85 15.59 4.68
N LEU A 154 -21.21 16.20 3.68
CA LEU A 154 -20.28 15.52 2.76
C LEU A 154 -19.12 14.77 3.45
N PRO A 155 -18.50 15.26 4.55
CA PRO A 155 -17.44 14.54 5.25
C PRO A 155 -17.86 13.14 5.74
N GLN A 156 -19.15 12.93 6.00
CA GLN A 156 -19.67 11.63 6.45
C GLN A 156 -19.57 10.56 5.37
N LEU A 157 -19.52 10.95 4.09
CA LEU A 157 -19.35 10.06 2.94
C LEU A 157 -17.87 9.77 2.62
N LEU A 158 -16.90 10.31 3.37
CA LEU A 158 -15.48 10.02 3.16
C LEU A 158 -15.06 8.65 3.70
N THR A 159 -15.90 8.01 4.52
CA THR A 159 -15.71 6.66 5.05
C THR A 159 -15.83 5.60 3.95
N GLU A 160 -16.55 5.90 2.87
CA GLU A 160 -16.71 5.02 1.71
C GLU A 160 -15.45 5.05 0.83
N GLY A 161 -14.49 4.17 1.09
CA GLY A 161 -13.23 4.10 0.36
C GLY A 161 -13.38 3.97 -1.16
N GLU A 162 -14.45 3.35 -1.67
CA GLU A 162 -14.70 3.23 -3.10
C GLU A 162 -15.19 4.51 -3.77
N THR A 163 -15.78 5.45 -3.03
CA THR A 163 -16.40 6.65 -3.60
C THR A 163 -15.77 7.95 -3.11
N ARG A 164 -14.88 7.88 -2.10
CA ARG A 164 -14.17 9.00 -1.48
C ARG A 164 -13.66 10.07 -2.46
N ARG A 165 -12.93 9.68 -3.51
CA ARG A 165 -12.45 10.62 -4.55
C ARG A 165 -13.57 11.46 -5.19
N PHE A 166 -14.74 10.88 -5.44
CA PHE A 166 -15.87 11.64 -5.99
C PHE A 166 -16.44 12.58 -4.93
N THR A 167 -16.57 12.12 -3.68
CA THR A 167 -16.96 12.97 -2.55
C THR A 167 -16.02 14.17 -2.38
N LEU A 168 -14.70 13.97 -2.52
CA LEU A 168 -13.71 15.05 -2.47
C LEU A 168 -13.90 16.07 -3.61
N VAL A 169 -14.23 15.63 -4.83
CA VAL A 169 -14.59 16.56 -5.91
C VAL A 169 -15.85 17.35 -5.54
N GLU A 170 -16.88 16.69 -5.02
CA GLU A 170 -18.11 17.38 -4.61
C GLU A 170 -17.84 18.40 -3.49
N MET A 171 -17.01 18.07 -2.50
CA MET A 171 -16.58 19.00 -1.45
C MET A 171 -15.88 20.21 -2.06
N GLY A 172 -14.96 19.99 -3.01
CA GLY A 172 -14.30 21.07 -3.75
C GLY A 172 -15.29 21.98 -4.47
N GLU A 173 -16.27 21.41 -5.19
CA GLU A 173 -17.32 22.18 -5.87
C GLU A 173 -18.17 23.02 -4.91
N ILE A 174 -18.53 22.46 -3.75
CA ILE A 174 -19.32 23.18 -2.73
C ILE A 174 -18.52 24.35 -2.17
N GLU A 175 -17.25 24.16 -1.85
CA GLU A 175 -16.38 25.24 -1.37
C GLU A 175 -16.21 26.35 -2.42
N LEU A 176 -16.08 26.01 -3.71
CA LEU A 176 -16.07 27.01 -4.80
C LEU A 176 -17.38 27.82 -4.84
N ARG A 177 -18.53 27.18 -4.70
CA ARG A 177 -19.85 27.87 -4.65
C ARG A 177 -20.00 28.73 -3.41
N LEU A 178 -19.34 28.38 -2.31
CA LEU A 178 -19.30 29.17 -1.08
C LEU A 178 -18.27 30.33 -1.13
N GLY A 179 -17.34 30.30 -2.09
CA GLY A 179 -16.30 31.32 -2.30
C GLY A 179 -14.94 30.98 -1.67
N ASN A 180 -14.74 29.74 -1.20
CA ASN A 180 -13.55 29.30 -0.49
C ASN A 180 -12.59 28.56 -1.44
N SER A 181 -11.95 29.30 -2.35
CA SER A 181 -11.13 28.74 -3.42
C SER A 181 -9.93 27.91 -2.92
N ASP A 182 -9.27 28.32 -1.84
CA ASP A 182 -8.09 27.62 -1.31
C ASP A 182 -8.44 26.23 -0.77
N LEU A 183 -9.52 26.13 0.01
CA LEU A 183 -10.00 24.86 0.55
C LEU A 183 -10.54 23.96 -0.56
N ALA A 184 -11.21 24.54 -1.56
CA ALA A 184 -11.65 23.80 -2.73
C ALA A 184 -10.47 23.15 -3.48
N LEU A 185 -9.39 23.90 -3.70
CA LEU A 185 -8.18 23.39 -4.37
C LEU A 185 -7.53 22.26 -3.58
N GLN A 186 -7.53 22.31 -2.24
CA GLN A 186 -7.04 21.21 -1.40
C GLN A 186 -7.86 19.93 -1.57
N TYR A 187 -9.19 20.04 -1.62
CA TYR A 187 -10.06 18.88 -1.89
C TYR A 187 -9.88 18.32 -3.30
N LEU A 188 -9.78 19.20 -4.31
CA LEU A 188 -9.54 18.80 -5.69
C LEU A 188 -8.16 18.14 -5.85
N GLU A 189 -7.13 18.62 -5.16
CA GLU A 189 -5.81 17.98 -5.16
C GLU A 189 -5.85 16.60 -4.51
N ALA A 190 -6.54 16.46 -3.37
CA ALA A 190 -6.72 15.16 -2.73
C ALA A 190 -7.48 14.17 -3.65
N ALA A 191 -8.54 14.63 -4.33
CA ALA A 191 -9.26 13.83 -5.32
C ALA A 191 -8.36 13.44 -6.50
N ALA A 192 -7.56 14.39 -7.00
CA ALA A 192 -6.63 14.15 -8.10
C ALA A 192 -5.60 13.06 -7.78
N ARG A 193 -5.07 13.03 -6.55
CA ARG A 193 -4.16 11.97 -6.09
C ARG A 193 -4.84 10.60 -6.16
N GLU A 194 -6.06 10.47 -5.63
CA GLU A 194 -6.80 9.21 -5.68
C GLU A 194 -7.16 8.77 -7.11
N PHE A 195 -7.57 9.69 -7.98
CA PHE A 195 -7.84 9.36 -9.38
C PHE A 195 -6.57 8.91 -10.11
N ALA A 196 -5.43 9.57 -9.84
CA ALA A 196 -4.15 9.19 -10.42
C ALA A 196 -3.70 7.80 -9.95
N ASP A 197 -3.84 7.49 -8.65
CA ASP A 197 -3.53 6.17 -8.08
C ASP A 197 -4.35 5.05 -8.71
N ARG A 198 -5.63 5.32 -8.99
CA ARG A 198 -6.55 4.35 -9.62
C ARG A 198 -6.50 4.37 -11.15
N SER A 199 -5.63 5.18 -11.75
CA SER A 199 -5.51 5.35 -13.20
C SER A 199 -6.80 5.84 -13.89
N GLU A 200 -7.64 6.59 -13.19
CA GLU A 200 -8.92 7.13 -13.68
C GLU A 200 -8.75 8.48 -14.40
N VAL A 201 -8.03 8.46 -15.53
CA VAL A 201 -7.54 9.68 -16.19
C VAL A 201 -8.65 10.63 -16.63
N ARG A 202 -9.81 10.13 -17.06
CA ARG A 202 -10.94 10.99 -17.45
C ARG A 202 -11.48 11.81 -16.26
N ALA A 203 -11.56 11.20 -15.08
CA ALA A 203 -12.00 11.90 -13.89
C ALA A 203 -10.92 12.90 -13.42
N LEU A 204 -9.64 12.53 -13.54
CA LEU A 204 -8.53 13.45 -13.29
C LEU A 204 -8.53 14.65 -14.25
N GLU A 205 -8.88 14.46 -15.52
CA GLU A 205 -9.04 15.55 -16.50
C GLU A 205 -10.17 16.52 -16.11
N LEU A 206 -11.28 16.00 -15.59
CA LEU A 206 -12.36 16.82 -15.05
C LEU A 206 -11.86 17.67 -13.88
N VAL A 207 -11.20 17.06 -12.89
CA VAL A 207 -10.62 17.76 -11.73
C VAL A 207 -9.62 18.83 -12.16
N ALA A 208 -8.73 18.49 -13.10
CA ALA A 208 -7.76 19.40 -13.67
C ALA A 208 -8.43 20.59 -14.38
N SER A 209 -9.53 20.37 -15.09
CA SER A 209 -10.28 21.46 -15.75
C SER A 209 -10.90 22.43 -14.73
N ILE A 210 -11.38 21.92 -13.59
CA ILE A 210 -11.90 22.74 -12.49
C ILE A 210 -10.76 23.55 -11.88
N ALA A 211 -9.64 22.89 -11.54
CA ALA A 211 -8.47 23.54 -10.96
C ALA A 211 -7.90 24.63 -11.88
N LEU A 212 -7.81 24.37 -13.20
CA LEU A 212 -7.36 25.36 -14.19
C LEU A 212 -8.25 26.61 -14.20
N ARG A 213 -9.57 26.45 -14.14
CA ARG A 213 -10.51 27.58 -14.12
C ARG A 213 -10.37 28.43 -12.86
N VAL A 214 -10.01 27.82 -11.72
CA VAL A 214 -9.85 28.50 -10.43
C VAL A 214 -8.48 29.19 -10.32
N LEU A 215 -7.41 28.52 -10.75
CA LEU A 215 -6.03 29.00 -10.65
C LEU A 215 -5.62 29.94 -11.79
N GLY A 216 -6.22 29.81 -12.97
CA GLY A 216 -5.72 30.41 -14.21
C GLY A 216 -4.53 29.62 -14.80
N GLU A 217 -4.17 29.93 -16.05
CA GLU A 217 -3.19 29.15 -16.83
C GLU A 217 -1.81 29.08 -16.17
N GLU A 218 -1.28 30.23 -15.72
CA GLU A 218 0.08 30.32 -15.17
C GLU A 218 0.24 29.50 -13.88
N ALA A 219 -0.65 29.68 -12.90
CA ALA A 219 -0.57 28.96 -11.63
C ALA A 219 -0.93 27.47 -11.77
N PHE A 220 -1.84 27.13 -12.69
CA PHE A 220 -2.18 25.75 -12.98
C PHE A 220 -1.00 24.98 -13.58
N ALA A 221 -0.19 25.62 -14.44
CA ALA A 221 0.94 24.97 -15.11
C ALA A 221 1.94 24.33 -14.14
N THR A 222 2.11 24.90 -12.95
CA THR A 222 3.00 24.38 -11.90
C THR A 222 2.27 23.60 -10.81
N SER A 223 0.94 23.49 -10.86
CA SER A 223 0.12 22.88 -9.80
C SER A 223 0.35 21.36 -9.67
N PRO A 224 0.17 20.77 -8.47
CA PRO A 224 0.25 19.32 -8.27
C PRO A 224 -0.76 18.55 -9.12
N VAL A 225 -1.96 19.10 -9.31
CA VAL A 225 -3.01 18.49 -10.16
C VAL A 225 -2.56 18.36 -11.61
N LYS A 226 -1.91 19.40 -12.16
CA LYS A 226 -1.34 19.36 -13.51
C LYS A 226 -0.20 18.35 -13.62
N GLN A 227 0.69 18.30 -12.63
CA GLN A 227 1.78 17.32 -12.59
C GLN A 227 1.25 15.88 -12.59
N LEU A 228 0.23 15.58 -11.78
CA LEU A 228 -0.44 14.28 -11.75
C LEU A 228 -1.09 13.95 -13.10
N LEU A 229 -1.83 14.89 -13.69
CA LEU A 229 -2.46 14.69 -14.99
C LEU A 229 -1.44 14.38 -16.09
N ASP A 230 -0.34 15.13 -16.15
CA ASP A 230 0.70 14.92 -17.16
C ASP A 230 1.44 13.60 -16.95
N LEU A 231 1.64 13.20 -15.69
CA LEU A 231 2.19 11.89 -15.37
C LEU A 231 1.25 10.76 -15.82
N SER A 232 -0.04 10.83 -15.47
CA SER A 232 -1.03 9.82 -15.87
C SER A 232 -1.20 9.74 -17.39
N ARG A 233 -1.22 10.88 -18.09
CA ARG A 233 -1.29 10.92 -19.57
C ARG A 233 -0.05 10.33 -20.23
N ARG A 234 1.14 10.61 -19.70
CA ARG A 234 2.40 10.05 -20.20
C ARG A 234 2.40 8.52 -20.08
N ARG A 235 1.97 7.99 -18.94
CA ARG A 235 1.86 6.54 -18.71
C ARG A 235 0.90 5.87 -19.69
N LEU A 236 -0.22 6.52 -20.02
CA LEU A 236 -1.22 5.96 -20.96
C LEU A 236 -0.88 6.13 -22.44
N ARG A 237 0.24 6.77 -22.79
CA ARG A 237 0.62 6.93 -24.18
C ARG A 237 0.91 5.55 -24.79
N PRO A 238 0.20 5.13 -25.85
CA PRO A 238 0.50 3.86 -26.50
C PRO A 238 1.93 3.80 -27.00
N ILE A 239 2.51 2.61 -26.96
CA ILE A 239 3.75 2.32 -27.66
C ILE A 239 3.43 1.74 -29.05
N GLU A 240 4.22 2.11 -30.05
CA GLU A 240 3.97 1.73 -31.45
C GLU A 240 4.66 0.42 -31.82
N HIS A 241 5.80 0.13 -31.20
CA HIS A 241 6.65 -1.03 -31.48
C HIS A 241 7.23 -1.59 -30.19
N LEU A 242 7.56 -2.88 -30.18
CA LEU A 242 8.05 -3.56 -28.97
C LEU A 242 9.39 -3.02 -28.48
N GLY A 243 10.22 -2.45 -29.35
CA GLY A 243 11.48 -1.82 -28.97
C GLY A 243 11.33 -0.61 -28.03
N GLN A 244 10.12 -0.06 -27.88
CA GLN A 244 9.83 1.00 -26.90
C GLN A 244 9.56 0.46 -25.49
N ALA A 245 9.29 -0.84 -25.35
CA ALA A 245 9.09 -1.45 -24.04
C ALA A 245 10.42 -1.52 -23.28
N PRO A 246 10.49 -1.08 -22.01
CA PRO A 246 11.74 -1.05 -21.24
C PRO A 246 12.47 -2.40 -21.15
N VAL A 247 11.73 -3.51 -21.20
CA VAL A 247 12.30 -4.87 -21.19
C VAL A 247 13.14 -5.19 -22.43
N PHE A 248 12.90 -4.50 -23.55
CA PHE A 248 13.60 -4.64 -24.83
C PHE A 248 14.48 -3.43 -25.18
N ALA A 249 14.69 -2.52 -24.22
CA ALA A 249 15.51 -1.33 -24.43
C ALA A 249 16.98 -1.69 -24.73
N GLY A 250 17.55 -1.02 -25.73
CA GLY A 250 18.95 -1.22 -26.15
C GLY A 250 19.17 -2.34 -27.16
N LEU A 251 18.12 -3.04 -27.58
CA LEU A 251 18.19 -3.99 -28.69
C LEU A 251 18.28 -3.27 -30.04
N GLY A 252 19.01 -3.86 -30.97
CA GLY A 252 19.10 -3.40 -32.35
C GLY A 252 17.80 -3.65 -33.13
N GLN A 253 17.68 -3.03 -34.30
CA GLN A 253 16.48 -3.14 -35.13
C GLN A 253 16.18 -4.61 -35.53
N ASP A 254 17.20 -5.36 -35.95
CA ASP A 254 17.04 -6.77 -36.36
C ASP A 254 16.54 -7.66 -35.22
N GLU A 255 16.99 -7.37 -33.99
CA GLU A 255 16.59 -8.07 -32.78
C GLU A 255 15.14 -7.75 -32.39
N ILE A 256 14.75 -6.48 -32.48
CA ILE A 256 13.36 -6.04 -32.26
C ILE A 256 12.42 -6.73 -33.27
N GLU A 257 12.80 -6.79 -34.55
CA GLU A 257 12.00 -7.50 -35.56
C GLU A 257 11.88 -9.00 -35.27
N GLN A 258 12.93 -9.63 -34.72
CA GLN A 258 12.84 -11.03 -34.28
C GLN A 258 11.84 -11.20 -33.16
N ILE A 259 11.81 -10.30 -32.18
CA ILE A 259 10.86 -10.32 -31.07
C ILE A 259 9.44 -10.10 -31.57
N GLU A 260 9.22 -9.11 -32.44
CA GLU A 260 7.92 -8.82 -33.03
C GLU A 260 7.35 -10.03 -33.78
N ARG A 261 8.21 -10.78 -34.50
CA ARG A 261 7.82 -12.04 -35.18
C ARG A 261 7.39 -13.16 -34.22
N LEU A 262 7.85 -13.15 -32.97
CA LEU A 262 7.45 -14.11 -31.93
C LEU A 262 6.18 -13.68 -31.19
N SER A 263 5.72 -12.46 -31.42
CA SER A 263 4.56 -11.88 -30.75
C SER A 263 3.28 -12.05 -31.57
N SER A 264 2.14 -12.08 -30.89
CA SER A 264 0.81 -11.94 -31.49
C SER A 264 0.07 -10.79 -30.84
N GLU A 265 -0.49 -9.88 -31.63
CA GLU A 265 -1.30 -8.79 -31.08
C GLU A 265 -2.74 -9.26 -30.77
N SER A 266 -3.28 -8.81 -29.65
CA SER A 266 -4.67 -9.06 -29.26
C SER A 266 -5.26 -7.88 -28.49
N THR A 267 -6.55 -7.62 -28.70
CA THR A 267 -7.32 -6.65 -27.93
C THR A 267 -8.14 -7.36 -26.86
N ILE A 268 -8.11 -6.81 -25.65
CA ILE A 268 -8.79 -7.31 -24.46
C ILE A 268 -9.84 -6.29 -24.05
N GLU A 269 -11.09 -6.74 -23.91
CA GLU A 269 -12.21 -5.88 -23.52
C GLU A 269 -12.13 -5.53 -22.03
N GLN A 270 -12.74 -4.41 -21.66
CA GLN A 270 -12.84 -4.01 -20.26
C GLN A 270 -13.47 -5.12 -19.40
N GLY A 271 -12.84 -5.42 -18.26
CA GLY A 271 -13.27 -6.45 -17.31
C GLY A 271 -12.81 -7.86 -17.65
N GLN A 272 -12.28 -8.11 -18.85
CA GLN A 272 -11.77 -9.44 -19.21
C GLN A 272 -10.47 -9.77 -18.47
N VAL A 273 -10.36 -11.03 -18.04
CA VAL A 273 -9.17 -11.58 -17.39
C VAL A 273 -8.22 -12.12 -18.45
N LEU A 274 -6.97 -11.63 -18.44
CA LEU A 274 -5.89 -12.04 -19.33
C LEU A 274 -5.08 -13.21 -18.76
N LEU A 275 -4.83 -13.18 -17.45
CA LEU A 275 -4.16 -14.23 -16.69
C LEU A 275 -4.92 -14.45 -15.40
N GLN A 276 -5.15 -15.70 -15.00
CA GLN A 276 -5.90 -16.05 -13.80
C GLN A 276 -4.95 -16.59 -12.74
N GLU A 277 -5.02 -16.06 -11.52
CA GLU A 277 -4.26 -16.57 -10.38
C GLU A 277 -4.46 -18.09 -10.21
N GLY A 278 -3.36 -18.82 -9.97
CA GLY A 278 -3.35 -20.28 -9.84
C GLY A 278 -3.42 -21.06 -11.17
N ALA A 279 -3.73 -20.42 -12.30
CA ALA A 279 -3.70 -21.08 -13.60
C ALA A 279 -2.27 -21.27 -14.12
N GLU A 280 -2.04 -22.22 -15.04
CA GLU A 280 -0.72 -22.48 -15.61
C GLU A 280 -0.13 -21.23 -16.29
N ALA A 281 1.11 -20.87 -15.93
CA ALA A 281 1.79 -19.70 -16.45
C ALA A 281 2.48 -20.03 -17.79
N VAL A 282 1.74 -19.93 -18.90
CA VAL A 282 2.24 -20.30 -20.24
C VAL A 282 2.50 -19.11 -21.17
N ARG A 283 2.04 -17.91 -20.81
CA ARG A 283 2.10 -16.71 -21.65
C ARG A 283 2.57 -15.49 -20.88
N ALA A 284 3.26 -14.61 -21.60
CA ALA A 284 3.59 -13.27 -21.18
C ALA A 284 3.02 -12.25 -22.17
N TYR A 285 2.79 -11.02 -21.73
CA TYR A 285 2.21 -9.97 -22.56
C TYR A 285 2.87 -8.63 -22.31
N VAL A 286 3.14 -7.86 -23.37
CA VAL A 286 3.52 -6.45 -23.28
C VAL A 286 2.30 -5.59 -23.60
N VAL A 287 1.98 -4.63 -22.74
CA VAL A 287 0.87 -3.68 -22.95
C VAL A 287 1.25 -2.72 -24.06
N ARG A 288 0.42 -2.67 -25.11
CA ARG A 288 0.56 -1.70 -26.20
C ARG A 288 -0.17 -0.40 -25.89
N SER A 289 -1.43 -0.53 -25.48
CA SER A 289 -2.35 0.56 -25.14
C SER A 289 -3.35 0.07 -24.09
N GLY A 290 -3.93 0.97 -23.30
CA GLY A 290 -4.90 0.63 -22.27
C GLY A 290 -4.27 0.41 -20.89
N ILE A 291 -4.98 -0.31 -20.01
CA ILE A 291 -4.59 -0.49 -18.60
C ILE A 291 -4.95 -1.90 -18.17
N LEU A 292 -3.97 -2.62 -17.61
CA LEU A 292 -4.21 -3.87 -16.89
C LEU A 292 -4.08 -3.65 -15.39
N SER A 293 -4.90 -4.29 -14.58
CA SER A 293 -4.71 -4.38 -13.13
C SER A 293 -4.16 -5.74 -12.75
N ILE A 294 -3.25 -5.74 -11.77
CA ILE A 294 -2.80 -6.93 -11.05
C ILE A 294 -3.65 -7.03 -9.79
N ARG A 295 -4.29 -8.17 -9.58
CA ARG A 295 -5.20 -8.43 -8.47
C ARG A 295 -4.78 -9.68 -7.73
N LEU A 296 -4.79 -9.62 -6.40
CA LEU A 296 -4.62 -10.77 -5.52
C LEU A 296 -5.96 -11.11 -4.88
N GLN A 297 -6.24 -12.40 -4.73
CA GLN A 297 -7.35 -12.86 -3.91
C GLN A 297 -7.07 -12.57 -2.43
N ALA A 298 -8.06 -12.02 -1.75
CA ALA A 298 -8.02 -11.82 -0.31
C ALA A 298 -8.55 -13.08 0.41
N PRO A 299 -8.11 -13.35 1.66
CA PRO A 299 -8.55 -14.53 2.41
C PRO A 299 -10.06 -14.63 2.65
N ASP A 300 -10.76 -13.49 2.60
CA ASP A 300 -12.21 -13.36 2.74
C ASP A 300 -12.99 -13.65 1.43
N GLY A 301 -12.29 -14.01 0.36
CA GLY A 301 -12.87 -14.23 -0.97
C GLY A 301 -12.99 -12.97 -1.83
N GLY A 302 -12.56 -11.81 -1.32
CA GLY A 302 -12.45 -10.57 -2.09
C GLY A 302 -11.29 -10.60 -3.09
N SER A 303 -11.15 -9.53 -3.90
CA SER A 303 -9.95 -9.30 -4.71
C SER A 303 -9.47 -7.87 -4.54
N ARG A 304 -8.17 -7.69 -4.28
CA ARG A 304 -7.55 -6.36 -4.12
C ARG A 304 -6.69 -6.05 -5.32
N VAL A 305 -6.85 -4.87 -5.90
CA VAL A 305 -5.88 -4.35 -6.89
C VAL A 305 -4.60 -3.98 -6.16
N VAL A 306 -3.48 -4.58 -6.58
CA VAL A 306 -2.15 -4.32 -6.00
C VAL A 306 -1.32 -3.41 -6.87
N ARG A 307 -1.55 -3.38 -8.19
CA ARG A 307 -0.84 -2.52 -9.14
C ARG A 307 -1.63 -2.35 -10.43
N CYS A 308 -1.42 -1.25 -11.13
CA CYS A 308 -1.79 -1.08 -12.55
C CYS A 308 -0.56 -1.20 -13.45
N CYS A 309 -0.71 -1.82 -14.62
CA CYS A 309 0.27 -1.91 -15.68
C CYS A 309 -0.15 -1.02 -16.85
N PHE A 310 0.82 -0.33 -17.43
CA PHE A 310 0.65 0.71 -18.45
C PHE A 310 1.37 0.31 -19.75
N PRO A 311 1.13 1.00 -20.87
CA PRO A 311 1.88 0.82 -22.11
C PRO A 311 3.40 0.68 -21.90
N GLY A 312 3.97 -0.37 -22.49
CA GLY A 312 5.36 -0.78 -22.31
C GLY A 312 5.59 -1.78 -21.17
N ASP A 313 4.64 -1.93 -20.24
CA ASP A 313 4.76 -2.94 -19.20
C ASP A 313 4.57 -4.34 -19.72
N LEU A 314 5.35 -5.26 -19.16
CA LEU A 314 5.21 -6.69 -19.34
C LEU A 314 4.41 -7.27 -18.15
N VAL A 315 3.64 -8.32 -18.41
CA VAL A 315 2.95 -9.13 -17.40
C VAL A 315 3.10 -10.61 -17.77
N GLY A 316 2.94 -11.50 -16.80
CA GLY A 316 3.07 -12.95 -17.03
C GLY A 316 4.53 -13.41 -17.08
N GLU A 317 5.43 -12.67 -16.44
CA GLU A 317 6.86 -12.96 -16.36
C GLU A 317 7.15 -14.35 -15.77
N THR A 318 6.24 -14.86 -14.92
CA THR A 318 6.32 -16.23 -14.38
C THR A 318 6.36 -17.29 -15.47
N SER A 319 5.74 -17.08 -16.63
CA SER A 319 5.82 -18.03 -17.74
C SER A 319 7.23 -18.15 -18.35
N VAL A 320 8.06 -17.13 -18.17
CA VAL A 320 9.42 -17.04 -18.73
C VAL A 320 10.48 -17.34 -17.67
N LEU A 321 10.28 -16.86 -16.44
CA LEU A 321 11.26 -16.94 -15.35
C LEU A 321 10.91 -17.99 -14.29
N GLY A 322 9.70 -18.53 -14.31
CA GLY A 322 9.29 -19.61 -13.41
C GLY A 322 9.80 -20.97 -13.86
N ASP A 323 9.77 -21.92 -12.92
CA ASP A 323 10.06 -23.32 -13.15
C ASP A 323 9.02 -23.98 -14.08
N ALA A 324 9.35 -25.18 -14.55
CA ALA A 324 8.42 -25.98 -15.35
C ALA A 324 7.13 -26.27 -14.56
N GLY A 325 5.99 -25.87 -15.11
CA GLY A 325 4.68 -26.04 -14.47
C GLY A 325 4.29 -24.94 -13.47
N ALA A 326 5.04 -23.83 -13.42
CA ALA A 326 4.68 -22.68 -12.59
C ALA A 326 3.28 -22.14 -12.93
N THR A 327 2.60 -21.60 -11.92
CA THR A 327 1.27 -20.99 -12.04
C THR A 327 1.35 -19.46 -11.96
N CYS A 328 0.31 -18.78 -12.45
CA CYS A 328 0.19 -17.35 -12.36
C CYS A 328 0.00 -16.95 -10.89
N THR A 329 0.83 -16.03 -10.40
CA THR A 329 0.83 -15.59 -8.99
C THR A 329 -0.21 -14.51 -8.69
N ALA A 330 -0.93 -14.03 -9.71
CA ALA A 330 -1.93 -12.99 -9.58
C ALA A 330 -2.89 -13.04 -10.77
N THR A 331 -4.07 -12.45 -10.58
CA THR A 331 -5.04 -12.25 -11.65
C THR A 331 -4.73 -10.94 -12.37
N VAL A 332 -4.64 -10.99 -13.70
CA VAL A 332 -4.42 -9.82 -14.56
C VAL A 332 -5.70 -9.53 -15.32
N ARG A 333 -6.27 -8.32 -15.14
CA ARG A 333 -7.57 -7.94 -15.72
C ARG A 333 -7.47 -6.61 -16.46
N ALA A 334 -8.14 -6.48 -17.61
CA ALA A 334 -8.22 -5.21 -18.31
C ALA A 334 -9.20 -4.24 -17.62
N GLU A 335 -8.76 -3.02 -17.32
CA GLU A 335 -9.61 -1.97 -16.73
C GLU A 335 -10.26 -1.07 -17.78
N CYS A 336 -9.77 -1.13 -19.02
CA CYS A 336 -10.36 -0.52 -20.21
C CYS A 336 -10.01 -1.37 -21.45
N LEU A 337 -10.50 -0.98 -22.63
CA LEU A 337 -10.07 -1.60 -23.88
C LEU A 337 -8.55 -1.53 -24.00
N THR A 338 -7.89 -2.68 -24.02
CA THR A 338 -6.43 -2.78 -23.90
C THR A 338 -5.88 -3.62 -25.04
N SER A 339 -4.90 -3.10 -25.80
CA SER A 339 -4.15 -3.90 -26.76
C SER A 339 -2.85 -4.40 -26.12
N VAL A 340 -2.50 -5.65 -26.41
CA VAL A 340 -1.27 -6.30 -25.93
C VAL A 340 -0.58 -7.07 -27.04
N TRP A 341 0.74 -7.18 -26.96
CA TRP A 341 1.51 -8.21 -27.65
C TRP A 341 1.70 -9.40 -26.72
N GLY A 342 1.14 -10.54 -27.09
CA GLY A 342 1.28 -11.80 -26.38
C GLY A 342 2.42 -12.65 -26.92
N PHE A 343 3.08 -13.39 -26.03
CA PHE A 343 4.14 -14.33 -26.32
C PHE A 343 3.86 -15.65 -25.62
N ARG A 344 4.36 -16.75 -26.20
CA ARG A 344 4.53 -17.98 -25.43
C ARG A 344 5.74 -17.83 -24.51
N GLY A 345 5.61 -18.29 -23.26
CA GLY A 345 6.71 -18.24 -22.29
C GLY A 345 7.96 -18.98 -22.79
N THR A 346 7.76 -20.10 -23.50
CA THR A 346 8.84 -20.87 -24.15
C THR A 346 9.61 -20.05 -25.17
N ASP A 347 8.91 -19.31 -26.04
CA ASP A 347 9.54 -18.58 -27.14
C ASP A 347 10.39 -17.42 -26.61
N LEU A 348 9.93 -16.72 -25.56
CA LEU A 348 10.71 -15.70 -24.86
C LEU A 348 11.89 -16.28 -24.08
N ARG A 349 11.75 -17.48 -23.51
CA ARG A 349 12.85 -18.17 -22.81
C ARG A 349 13.96 -18.61 -23.77
N ASP A 350 13.58 -19.14 -24.93
CA ASP A 350 14.49 -19.52 -26.02
C ASP A 350 15.19 -18.29 -26.63
N LEU A 351 14.48 -17.17 -26.74
CA LEU A 351 15.07 -15.89 -27.10
C LEU A 351 16.07 -15.43 -26.04
N GLY A 352 15.68 -15.45 -24.77
CA GLY A 352 16.54 -15.07 -23.64
C GLY A 352 17.85 -15.85 -23.58
N SER A 353 17.82 -17.13 -23.94
CA SER A 353 19.01 -17.99 -24.05
C SER A 353 19.98 -17.54 -25.14
N ARG A 354 19.46 -16.95 -26.23
CA ARG A 354 20.26 -16.39 -27.34
C ARG A 354 20.68 -14.94 -27.07
N MET A 355 19.89 -14.23 -26.27
CA MET A 355 20.06 -12.82 -25.95
C MET A 355 19.99 -12.62 -24.43
N PRO A 356 21.08 -12.91 -23.69
CA PRO A 356 21.07 -12.92 -22.22
C PRO A 356 20.61 -11.59 -21.59
N MET A 357 20.87 -10.47 -22.27
CA MET A 357 20.42 -9.15 -21.82
C MET A 357 18.91 -9.05 -21.65
N VAL A 358 18.11 -9.78 -22.45
CA VAL A 358 16.64 -9.82 -22.31
C VAL A 358 16.24 -10.49 -21.00
N LEU A 359 16.88 -11.59 -20.61
CA LEU A 359 16.61 -12.26 -19.32
C LEU A 359 16.96 -11.35 -18.14
N THR A 360 18.13 -10.72 -18.17
CA THR A 360 18.52 -9.77 -17.11
C THR A 360 17.51 -8.62 -16.98
N ARG A 361 16.99 -8.12 -18.11
CA ARG A 361 15.95 -7.07 -18.12
C ARG A 361 14.61 -7.57 -17.59
N LEU A 362 14.24 -8.81 -17.92
CA LEU A 362 13.03 -9.47 -17.40
C LEU A 362 13.09 -9.62 -15.88
N GLU A 363 14.22 -10.10 -15.36
CA GLU A 363 14.45 -10.24 -13.91
C GLU A 363 14.40 -8.88 -13.20
N GLY A 364 15.10 -7.89 -13.75
CA GLY A 364 15.06 -6.50 -13.29
C GLY A 364 13.64 -5.94 -13.23
N SER A 365 12.89 -6.11 -14.32
CA SER A 365 11.51 -5.67 -14.45
C SER A 365 10.57 -6.37 -13.46
N ARG A 366 10.73 -7.68 -13.26
CA ARG A 366 9.94 -8.48 -12.31
C ARG A 366 10.15 -7.98 -10.88
N ALA A 367 11.39 -7.72 -10.47
CA ALA A 367 11.67 -7.28 -9.11
C ALA A 367 11.18 -5.84 -8.85
N LEU A 368 11.39 -4.91 -9.78
CA LEU A 368 10.87 -3.53 -9.66
C LEU A 368 9.33 -3.53 -9.53
N ARG A 369 8.66 -4.40 -10.28
CA ARG A 369 7.21 -4.56 -10.21
C ARG A 369 6.71 -5.19 -8.92
N ARG A 370 7.46 -6.14 -8.37
CA ARG A 370 7.20 -6.68 -7.04
C ARG A 370 7.35 -5.61 -5.98
N LEU A 371 8.35 -4.73 -6.11
CA LEU A 371 8.49 -3.58 -5.21
C LEU A 371 7.31 -2.62 -5.28
N ASP A 372 6.81 -2.31 -6.47
CA ASP A 372 5.63 -1.44 -6.58
C ASP A 372 4.40 -2.09 -5.92
N SER A 373 4.21 -3.42 -6.12
CA SER A 373 3.18 -4.18 -5.41
C SER A 373 3.39 -4.15 -3.88
N PHE A 374 4.63 -4.31 -3.42
CA PHE A 374 5.00 -4.21 -2.00
C PHE A 374 4.60 -2.84 -1.44
N PHE A 375 5.00 -1.75 -2.11
CA PHE A 375 4.68 -0.41 -1.64
C PHE A 375 3.17 -0.15 -1.56
N SER A 376 2.40 -0.75 -2.47
CA SER A 376 0.93 -0.64 -2.47
C SER A 376 0.23 -1.49 -1.40
N MET A 377 0.88 -2.53 -0.87
CA MET A 377 0.30 -3.47 0.10
C MET A 377 0.81 -3.27 1.52
N HIS A 378 2.02 -2.75 1.69
CA HIS A 378 2.64 -2.59 2.99
C HIS A 378 1.95 -1.50 3.82
N GLU A 379 1.67 -1.80 5.08
CA GLU A 379 0.85 -0.97 5.98
C GLU A 379 1.36 0.47 6.11
N THR A 380 2.69 0.65 6.09
CA THR A 380 3.33 1.95 6.26
C THR A 380 3.34 2.76 4.96
N THR A 381 3.44 2.11 3.79
CA THR A 381 3.65 2.80 2.51
C THR A 381 2.41 2.86 1.62
N GLN A 382 1.35 2.14 1.96
CA GLN A 382 0.08 2.17 1.21
C GLN A 382 -0.55 3.57 1.15
N THR A 383 -0.16 4.49 2.05
CA THR A 383 -0.64 5.89 2.07
C THR A 383 0.12 6.79 1.08
N LEU A 384 1.23 6.34 0.52
CA LEU A 384 2.00 7.11 -0.46
C LEU A 384 1.25 7.14 -1.79
N ASP A 385 1.11 8.32 -2.40
CA ASP A 385 0.54 8.45 -3.75
C ASP A 385 1.48 7.92 -4.84
N ALA A 386 0.95 7.74 -6.05
CA ALA A 386 1.70 7.23 -7.21
C ALA A 386 2.96 8.05 -7.54
N ARG A 387 2.94 9.38 -7.30
CA ARG A 387 4.10 10.24 -7.54
C ARG A 387 5.21 9.94 -6.54
N MET A 388 4.87 9.76 -5.27
CA MET A 388 5.84 9.40 -4.23
C MET A 388 6.41 8.00 -4.48
N ARG A 389 5.55 7.02 -4.78
CA ARG A 389 6.00 5.65 -5.13
C ARG A 389 6.98 5.67 -6.32
N ASP A 390 6.68 6.42 -7.37
CA ASP A 390 7.58 6.58 -8.53
C ASP A 390 8.95 7.15 -8.16
N ARG A 391 8.99 8.17 -7.31
CA ARG A 391 10.26 8.78 -6.88
C ARG A 391 11.10 7.79 -6.09
N ILE A 392 10.49 6.96 -5.26
CA ILE A 392 11.16 5.92 -4.49
C ILE A 392 11.69 4.83 -5.43
N LEU A 393 10.87 4.36 -6.37
CA LEU A 393 11.29 3.41 -7.39
C LEU A 393 12.42 3.96 -8.28
N ALA A 394 12.44 5.28 -8.55
CA ALA A 394 13.53 5.94 -9.28
C ALA A 394 14.85 6.01 -8.50
N CYS A 395 14.84 5.72 -7.19
CA CYS A 395 16.04 5.56 -6.38
C CYS A 395 16.64 4.16 -6.52
N VAL A 396 15.94 3.20 -7.13
CA VAL A 396 16.49 1.86 -7.37
C VAL A 396 17.60 1.92 -8.43
N THR A 397 18.77 1.40 -8.07
CA THR A 397 19.95 1.32 -8.94
C THR A 397 20.14 -0.05 -9.55
N GLY A 398 19.57 -1.09 -8.94
CA GLY A 398 19.60 -2.45 -9.48
C GLY A 398 19.13 -3.50 -8.48
N LEU A 399 19.35 -4.75 -8.86
CA LEU A 399 19.16 -5.92 -8.01
C LEU A 399 20.52 -6.57 -7.77
N ARG A 400 20.70 -7.14 -6.58
CA ARG A 400 21.90 -7.87 -6.20
C ARG A 400 21.49 -9.20 -5.56
N ARG A 401 22.08 -10.31 -6.02
CA ARG A 401 22.10 -11.57 -5.28
C ARG A 401 23.32 -11.59 -4.38
N SER A 402 23.14 -11.93 -3.11
CA SER A 402 24.23 -12.15 -2.16
C SER A 402 24.31 -13.61 -1.76
N GLN A 403 25.51 -14.12 -1.53
CA GLN A 403 25.74 -15.47 -1.02
C GLN A 403 25.56 -15.54 0.51
N ALA A 404 25.39 -16.75 1.03
CA ALA A 404 25.38 -16.99 2.47
C ALA A 404 26.72 -16.55 3.10
N ASN A 405 26.63 -15.86 4.24
CA ASN A 405 27.72 -15.23 4.99
C ASN A 405 28.43 -14.07 4.26
N GLU A 406 27.82 -13.50 3.22
CA GLU A 406 28.35 -12.31 2.55
C GLU A 406 28.10 -11.05 3.37
N LEU A 407 29.15 -10.25 3.58
CA LEU A 407 29.08 -8.97 4.28
C LEU A 407 28.53 -7.89 3.33
N LEU A 408 27.48 -7.18 3.77
CA LEU A 408 26.75 -6.22 2.95
C LEU A 408 27.19 -4.75 3.15
N ASN A 409 27.85 -4.44 4.27
CA ASN A 409 28.35 -3.11 4.59
C ASN A 409 29.74 -3.13 5.23
N THR A 410 30.42 -2.00 5.21
CA THR A 410 31.63 -1.76 6.01
C THR A 410 31.23 -1.11 7.34
N PRO A 411 31.56 -1.70 8.51
CA PRO A 411 31.31 -1.06 9.79
C PRO A 411 32.10 0.25 9.95
N GLY A 412 31.47 1.24 10.57
CA GLY A 412 32.07 2.56 10.79
C GLY A 412 32.03 3.50 9.58
N GLU A 413 31.42 3.07 8.47
CA GLU A 413 31.18 3.90 7.28
C GLU A 413 29.69 4.18 7.08
N ILE A 414 29.37 5.30 6.43
CA ILE A 414 28.01 5.57 5.98
C ILE A 414 27.69 4.55 4.87
N PRO A 415 26.53 3.86 4.91
CA PRO A 415 26.18 2.88 3.89
C PRO A 415 26.31 3.47 2.48
N PRO A 416 27.15 2.88 1.61
CA PRO A 416 27.29 3.35 0.23
C PRO A 416 26.05 3.04 -0.61
N VAL A 417 25.19 2.14 -0.13
CA VAL A 417 23.92 1.75 -0.72
C VAL A 417 22.93 1.35 0.38
N VAL A 418 21.64 1.44 0.07
CA VAL A 418 20.55 0.94 0.92
C VAL A 418 19.98 -0.32 0.28
N TYR A 419 19.62 -1.31 1.08
CA TYR A 419 18.95 -2.51 0.58
C TYR A 419 17.53 -2.64 1.09
N LEU A 420 16.66 -3.18 0.25
CA LEU A 420 15.40 -3.79 0.66
C LEU A 420 15.52 -5.29 0.40
N VAL A 421 15.27 -6.11 1.41
CA VAL A 421 15.30 -7.57 1.28
C VAL A 421 14.06 -8.00 0.49
N ALA A 422 14.25 -8.42 -0.75
CA ALA A 422 13.16 -8.99 -1.53
C ALA A 422 12.97 -10.46 -1.18
N GLU A 423 14.04 -11.25 -1.09
CA GLU A 423 13.98 -12.66 -0.71
C GLU A 423 15.17 -13.00 0.20
N GLY A 424 14.96 -13.84 1.20
CA GLY A 424 16.00 -14.32 2.12
C GLY A 424 16.03 -13.59 3.46
N THR A 425 17.13 -13.78 4.19
CA THR A 425 17.30 -13.24 5.55
C THR A 425 18.68 -12.64 5.71
N VAL A 426 18.73 -11.41 6.23
CA VAL A 426 19.97 -10.72 6.60
C VAL A 426 20.03 -10.57 8.11
N GLU A 427 21.20 -10.78 8.69
CA GLU A 427 21.47 -10.62 10.10
C GLU A 427 22.31 -9.37 10.34
N TYR A 428 21.91 -8.56 11.32
CA TYR A 428 22.71 -7.46 11.84
C TYR A 428 23.34 -7.88 13.15
N ALA A 429 24.66 -7.78 13.24
CA ALA A 429 25.42 -8.00 14.46
C ALA A 429 26.22 -6.76 14.84
N SER A 430 26.17 -6.38 16.13
CA SER A 430 27.00 -5.32 16.71
C SER A 430 27.63 -5.84 18.01
N ALA A 431 28.75 -5.25 18.43
CA ALA A 431 29.46 -5.66 19.64
C ALA A 431 28.61 -5.47 20.92
N ASP A 432 27.69 -4.50 20.91
CA ASP A 432 26.93 -4.07 22.08
C ASP A 432 25.43 -4.45 22.03
N ALA A 433 24.98 -5.18 21.00
CA ALA A 433 23.57 -5.50 20.79
C ALA A 433 23.35 -6.95 20.33
N PRO A 434 22.21 -7.57 20.69
CA PRO A 434 21.85 -8.89 20.18
C PRO A 434 21.65 -8.87 18.66
N THR A 435 21.98 -10.00 18.01
CA THR A 435 21.78 -10.16 16.57
C THR A 435 20.32 -9.95 16.22
N THR A 436 20.06 -9.05 15.27
CA THR A 436 18.71 -8.75 14.76
C THR A 436 18.57 -9.32 13.36
N THR A 437 17.46 -9.98 13.07
CA THR A 437 17.18 -10.58 11.76
C THR A 437 16.23 -9.72 10.95
N PHE A 438 16.54 -9.55 9.67
CA PHE A 438 15.80 -8.78 8.67
C PHE A 438 15.37 -9.78 7.59
N GLY A 439 14.10 -10.15 7.59
CA GLY A 439 13.50 -10.99 6.56
C GLY A 439 13.06 -10.18 5.34
N SER A 440 12.25 -10.80 4.46
CA SER A 440 11.57 -10.14 3.36
C SER A 440 10.89 -8.84 3.82
N ASP A 441 10.84 -7.84 2.94
CA ASP A 441 10.21 -6.53 3.17
C ASP A 441 10.88 -5.61 4.19
N LYS A 442 12.04 -6.02 4.72
CA LYS A 442 12.82 -5.18 5.64
C LYS A 442 13.91 -4.39 4.92
N TRP A 443 14.05 -3.15 5.35
CA TRP A 443 15.08 -2.23 4.88
C TRP A 443 16.37 -2.43 5.68
N ILE A 444 17.50 -2.32 4.99
CA ILE A 444 18.85 -2.43 5.55
C ILE A 444 19.60 -1.14 5.24
N GLY A 445 20.07 -0.47 6.29
CA GLY A 445 20.84 0.76 6.19
C GLY A 445 20.02 1.99 5.78
N LEU A 446 18.68 1.91 5.71
CA LEU A 446 17.80 3.03 5.35
C LEU A 446 17.97 4.19 6.33
N ARG A 447 17.79 3.94 7.64
CA ARG A 447 17.99 4.92 8.71
C ARG A 447 19.34 5.63 8.60
N ASP A 448 20.40 4.86 8.55
CA ASP A 448 21.77 5.37 8.53
C ASP A 448 22.01 6.21 7.26
N ALA A 449 21.48 5.77 6.11
CA ALA A 449 21.55 6.53 4.86
C ALA A 449 20.70 7.80 4.86
N LEU A 450 19.50 7.79 5.46
CA LEU A 450 18.64 8.98 5.57
C LEU A 450 19.28 10.04 6.46
N HIS A 451 19.90 9.62 7.56
CA HIS A 451 20.53 10.52 8.52
C HIS A 451 22.01 10.81 8.26
N GLY A 452 22.63 10.11 7.31
CA GLY A 452 24.07 10.24 7.03
C GLY A 452 24.95 9.74 8.18
N LEU A 453 24.50 8.70 8.88
CA LEU A 453 25.19 8.09 10.01
C LEU A 453 26.03 6.90 9.52
N ALA A 454 27.14 6.65 10.21
CA ALA A 454 27.92 5.44 10.00
C ALA A 454 27.21 4.25 10.66
N THR A 455 27.21 3.09 9.98
CA THR A 455 26.64 1.88 10.57
C THR A 455 27.61 1.30 11.59
N GLU A 456 27.17 1.13 12.83
CA GLU A 456 28.03 0.63 13.92
C GLU A 456 28.32 -0.88 13.81
N GLY A 457 27.36 -1.66 13.31
CA GLY A 457 27.47 -3.10 13.15
C GLY A 457 27.66 -3.59 11.72
N THR A 458 27.61 -4.92 11.56
CA THR A 458 27.72 -5.64 10.29
C THR A 458 26.38 -6.24 9.90
N PHE A 459 25.94 -5.99 8.68
CA PHE A 459 24.89 -6.72 7.99
C PHE A 459 25.50 -7.87 7.20
N VAL A 460 25.05 -9.09 7.46
CA VAL A 460 25.54 -10.31 6.83
C VAL A 460 24.34 -11.10 6.30
N SER A 461 24.40 -11.54 5.05
CA SER A 461 23.36 -12.41 4.50
C SER A 461 23.42 -13.77 5.18
N ALA A 462 22.39 -14.18 5.92
CA ALA A 462 22.37 -15.48 6.61
C ALA A 462 22.27 -16.64 5.61
N GLN A 463 21.67 -16.39 4.45
CA GLN A 463 21.49 -17.32 3.34
C GLN A 463 21.64 -16.58 2.00
N GLU A 464 21.43 -17.28 0.88
CA GLU A 464 21.33 -16.57 -0.41
C GLU A 464 20.14 -15.60 -0.35
N CYS A 465 20.38 -14.32 -0.67
CA CYS A 465 19.35 -13.29 -0.62
C CYS A 465 19.25 -12.55 -1.95
N LEU A 466 18.03 -12.13 -2.30
CA LEU A 466 17.77 -11.18 -3.37
C LEU A 466 17.51 -9.80 -2.75
N LEU A 467 18.38 -8.85 -3.07
CA LEU A 467 18.35 -7.49 -2.50
C LEU A 467 18.05 -6.48 -3.60
N VAL A 468 17.14 -5.56 -3.32
CA VAL A 468 16.96 -4.38 -4.18
C VAL A 468 17.86 -3.27 -3.67
N VAL A 469 18.67 -2.72 -4.57
CA VAL A 469 19.71 -1.74 -4.24
C VAL A 469 19.20 -0.34 -4.54
N PHE A 470 19.25 0.54 -3.54
CA PHE A 470 18.85 1.93 -3.64
C PHE A 470 20.05 2.87 -3.51
N ASP A 471 19.98 3.98 -4.25
CA ASP A 471 20.89 5.11 -4.15
C ASP A 471 20.59 5.92 -2.87
N PRO A 472 21.53 5.99 -1.92
CA PRO A 472 21.30 6.65 -0.63
C PRO A 472 21.19 8.16 -0.75
N GLU A 473 21.89 8.78 -1.72
CA GLU A 473 21.83 10.23 -1.94
C GLU A 473 20.47 10.63 -2.52
N ARG A 474 19.95 9.85 -3.48
CA ARG A 474 18.61 10.09 -4.03
C ARG A 474 17.52 9.88 -3.01
N LEU A 475 17.61 8.84 -2.16
CA LEU A 475 16.66 8.62 -1.08
C LEU A 475 16.67 9.78 -0.07
N ARG A 476 17.86 10.27 0.30
CA ARG A 476 17.98 11.42 1.20
C ARG A 476 17.43 12.71 0.60
N ALA A 477 17.73 12.97 -0.68
CA ALA A 477 17.17 14.11 -1.40
C ALA A 477 15.64 14.03 -1.48
N PHE A 478 15.11 12.83 -1.79
CA PHE A 478 13.66 12.57 -1.75
C PHE A 478 13.06 12.88 -0.38
N ALA A 479 13.63 12.34 0.70
CA ALA A 479 13.13 12.55 2.06
C ALA A 479 13.18 14.03 2.48
N THR A 480 14.18 14.80 2.03
CA THR A 480 14.30 16.23 2.36
C THR A 480 13.25 17.09 1.65
N GLU A 481 12.87 16.71 0.43
CA GLU A 481 11.89 17.45 -0.39
C GLU A 481 10.45 16.96 -0.20
N ALA A 482 10.25 15.83 0.48
CA ALA A 482 8.95 15.21 0.63
C ALA A 482 8.07 15.96 1.66
N PRO A 483 6.74 15.93 1.51
CA PRO A 483 5.82 16.41 2.54
C PRO A 483 6.04 15.74 3.91
N PRO A 484 5.78 16.42 5.05
CA PRO A 484 6.05 15.87 6.38
C PRO A 484 5.38 14.51 6.68
N ASP A 485 4.18 14.28 6.16
CA ASP A 485 3.46 13.01 6.24
C ASP A 485 4.22 11.89 5.52
N VAL A 486 4.81 12.17 4.36
CA VAL A 486 5.65 11.20 3.63
C VAL A 486 6.96 10.94 4.37
N VAL A 487 7.58 11.97 4.96
CA VAL A 487 8.80 11.78 5.78
C VAL A 487 8.52 10.87 6.97
N SER A 488 7.36 11.04 7.63
CA SER A 488 6.96 10.17 8.74
C SER A 488 6.69 8.71 8.31
N VAL A 489 6.29 8.48 7.06
CA VAL A 489 6.22 7.12 6.50
C VAL A 489 7.63 6.53 6.43
N PHE A 490 8.61 7.27 5.92
CA PHE A 490 9.99 6.81 5.79
C PHE A 490 10.66 6.54 7.13
N GLN A 491 10.44 7.39 8.13
CA GLN A 491 10.97 7.18 9.49
C GLN A 491 10.35 5.98 10.21
N ARG A 492 9.18 5.49 9.76
CA ARG A 492 8.54 4.28 10.29
C ARG A 492 8.96 3.00 9.56
N LEU A 493 9.68 3.13 8.45
CA LEU A 493 10.28 2.00 7.73
C LEU A 493 11.66 1.61 8.30
N ASP A 494 12.24 2.49 9.12
CA ASP A 494 13.38 2.22 10.01
C ASP A 494 12.97 1.30 11.16
#